data_AF-J9W1T4-F1
#
_entry.id   AF-J9W1T4-F1
#
_cell.length_a   1.000
_cell.length_b   1.000
_cell.length_c   1.000
_cell.angle_alpha   90.00
_cell.angle_beta   90.00
_cell.angle_gamma   90.00
#
_symmetry.space_group_name_H-M   'P 1'
#
loop_
_entity.id
_entity.type
_entity.pdbx_description
1 polymer ?
#
loop_
_entity_poly.entity_id
_entity_poly.type
_entity_poly.pdbx_seq_one_letter_code
_entity_poly.pdbx_strand_id
1 'polypeptide(L)'
;MVASTPTETPSTALLSLIHSLRALPTRLIQSPPTQPRRASVAIIIRLRPAEDLVFEGHEPEGWTGNVVSREDWGEGLELEDFMKLSWVNHPNTVPEILFIRRASPSSLPPPGAHHRWASHIAFPGGRQEPDDQSAYYTALRETWEEIGIDLAEKEFLNVGRLDEREVTTSLGKRLLMILSPFVFIQTTPISPAPELQATEISSVHWVPLSLLTPPFSPSRWSHVEIDVSTRLSPRNKFVRWCLRNLIGKMKFGCLLLPDEPTVTAENFDPLDFDETIEGSGSWTDAANGSRFLRLWGLTLGMTLDLISHHPSAPSKLFAEGQNLTTSQPSTPVMDYNPQLAPRTPVTTHSTFEDQWEAARKVLAEEEKNRARANEKAAQGRRRRGVGPYMTAVFPRFTYPDVNFWIWVFSRRYRQVLKSWELSAIGPSRAADRRINWSGQALATFYTAVRQALVVTLIIRALGLGVGLAGVGYLVFKAMGGGEL
;
A
#
# COMPACT_ATOMS: atom_id res chain seq x y z
N MET A 1 4.21 39.14 21.27
CA MET A 1 5.09 37.95 21.25
C MET A 1 4.23 36.79 20.79
N VAL A 2 4.37 36.38 19.53
CA VAL A 2 3.66 35.20 19.00
C VAL A 2 4.32 33.99 19.67
N ALA A 3 3.56 33.26 20.49
CA ALA A 3 4.05 32.02 21.08
C ALA A 3 4.43 31.08 19.93
N SER A 4 5.72 30.74 19.83
CA SER A 4 6.20 29.68 18.98
C SER A 4 5.49 28.39 19.41
N THR A 5 4.63 27.85 18.55
CA THR A 5 4.12 26.50 18.69
C THR A 5 5.32 25.56 18.88
N PRO A 6 5.35 24.69 19.92
CA PRO A 6 6.47 23.78 20.12
C PRO A 6 6.67 22.98 18.84
N THR A 7 7.88 23.01 18.29
CA THR A 7 8.24 22.24 17.11
C THR A 7 8.01 20.77 17.43
N GLU A 8 7.01 20.16 16.79
CA GLU A 8 6.64 18.77 17.00
C GLU A 8 7.86 17.90 16.66
N THR A 9 8.43 17.22 17.66
CA THR A 9 9.58 16.33 17.43
C THR A 9 9.12 15.13 16.59
N PRO A 10 9.99 14.53 15.76
CA PRO A 10 9.63 13.34 14.98
C PRO A 10 9.04 12.19 15.82
N SER A 11 9.51 12.05 17.07
CA SER A 11 8.99 11.10 18.06
C SER A 11 7.53 11.37 18.45
N THR A 12 7.14 12.63 18.66
CA THR A 12 5.75 12.99 19.03
C THR A 12 4.75 12.73 17.90
N ALA A 13 5.17 12.97 16.64
CA ALA A 13 4.36 12.65 15.48
C ALA A 13 4.18 11.12 15.31
N LEU A 14 5.24 10.35 15.54
CA LEU A 14 5.20 8.88 15.53
C LEU A 14 4.32 8.33 16.66
N LEU A 15 4.44 8.86 17.88
CA LEU A 15 3.59 8.48 19.00
C LEU A 15 2.11 8.73 18.70
N SER A 16 1.79 9.91 18.13
CA SER A 16 0.42 10.25 17.72
C SER A 16 -0.12 9.30 16.65
N LEU A 17 0.73 8.90 15.69
CA LEU A 17 0.40 7.88 14.68
C LEU A 17 0.06 6.55 15.35
N ILE A 18 0.90 6.06 16.26
CA ILE A 18 0.70 4.78 16.94
C ILE A 18 -0.54 4.81 17.84
N HIS A 19 -0.79 5.91 18.56
CA HIS A 19 -2.01 6.09 19.35
C HIS A 19 -3.26 6.06 18.46
N SER A 20 -3.21 6.74 17.31
CA SER A 20 -4.29 6.73 16.31
C SER A 20 -4.54 5.32 15.76
N LEU A 21 -3.46 4.56 15.49
CA LEU A 21 -3.53 3.17 15.07
C LEU A 21 -4.20 2.28 16.14
N ARG A 22 -3.77 2.38 17.40
CA ARG A 22 -4.30 1.60 18.54
C ARG A 22 -5.76 1.94 18.89
N ALA A 23 -6.16 3.20 18.71
CA ALA A 23 -7.51 3.66 19.05
C ALA A 23 -8.59 3.19 18.05
N LEU A 24 -8.20 2.80 16.83
CA LEU A 24 -9.12 2.38 15.79
C LEU A 24 -9.28 0.86 15.80
N PRO A 25 -10.53 0.34 15.89
CA PRO A 25 -10.74 -1.11 15.86
C PRO A 25 -10.35 -1.64 14.49
N THR A 26 -9.42 -2.58 14.48
CA THR A 26 -8.89 -3.19 13.26
C THR A 26 -9.90 -4.15 12.65
N ARG A 27 -10.09 -4.09 11.33
CA ARG A 27 -10.97 -5.00 10.60
C ARG A 27 -10.28 -6.34 10.36
N LEU A 28 -10.89 -7.41 10.85
CA LEU A 28 -10.51 -8.79 10.54
C LEU A 28 -11.45 -9.33 9.47
N ILE A 29 -10.91 -9.98 8.45
CA ILE A 29 -11.69 -10.58 7.36
C ILE A 29 -11.66 -12.08 7.58
N GLN A 30 -12.81 -12.71 7.83
CA GLN A 30 -12.87 -14.16 7.91
C GLN A 30 -12.55 -14.80 6.55
N SER A 31 -11.68 -15.81 6.57
CA SER A 31 -11.37 -16.55 5.34
C SER A 31 -12.59 -17.36 4.93
N PRO A 32 -13.06 -17.25 3.68
CA PRO A 32 -14.16 -18.07 3.22
C PRO A 32 -13.75 -19.56 3.16
N PRO A 33 -14.68 -20.52 3.34
CA PRO A 33 -14.36 -21.95 3.25
C PRO A 33 -13.72 -22.33 1.91
N THR A 34 -14.09 -21.62 0.84
CA THR A 34 -13.57 -21.83 -0.52
C THR A 34 -12.12 -21.35 -0.70
N GLN A 35 -11.62 -20.51 0.21
CA GLN A 35 -10.25 -20.00 0.20
C GLN A 35 -9.76 -19.72 1.62
N PRO A 36 -9.26 -20.74 2.35
CA PRO A 36 -8.80 -20.57 3.73
C PRO A 36 -7.44 -19.86 3.83
N ARG A 37 -6.69 -19.77 2.72
CA ARG A 37 -5.30 -19.29 2.68
C ARG A 37 -5.14 -17.89 3.28
N ARG A 38 -4.12 -17.73 4.12
CA ARG A 38 -3.69 -16.46 4.72
C ARG A 38 -2.22 -16.19 4.47
N ALA A 39 -1.86 -14.93 4.66
CA ALA A 39 -0.49 -14.44 4.69
C ALA A 39 -0.40 -13.31 5.73
N SER A 40 0.81 -13.06 6.21
CA SER A 40 1.10 -11.97 7.15
C SER A 40 2.35 -11.23 6.74
N VAL A 41 2.42 -9.95 7.11
CA VAL A 41 3.62 -9.12 6.92
C VAL A 41 3.91 -8.31 8.16
N ALA A 42 5.19 -8.05 8.41
CA ALA A 42 5.67 -7.19 9.49
C ALA A 42 6.09 -5.82 8.94
N ILE A 43 5.43 -4.78 9.43
CA ILE A 43 5.78 -3.38 9.18
C ILE A 43 6.64 -2.94 10.35
N ILE A 44 7.94 -2.81 10.13
CA ILE A 44 8.91 -2.54 11.21
C ILE A 44 9.35 -1.09 11.11
N ILE A 45 9.20 -0.36 12.22
CA ILE A 45 9.62 1.03 12.37
C ILE A 45 10.79 1.09 13.35
N ARG A 46 11.80 1.91 13.07
CA ARG A 46 12.85 2.24 14.05
C ARG A 46 13.00 3.74 14.20
N LEU A 47 13.64 4.18 15.27
CA LEU A 47 14.17 5.54 15.39
C LEU A 47 15.68 5.47 15.20
N ARG A 48 16.17 5.96 14.07
CA ARG A 48 17.60 6.09 13.83
C ARG A 48 18.13 7.21 14.74
N PRO A 49 19.05 6.91 15.67
CA PRO A 49 19.62 7.92 16.54
C PRO A 49 20.32 9.02 15.75
N ALA A 50 20.41 10.20 16.37
CA ALA A 50 21.22 11.28 15.82
C ALA A 50 22.71 10.93 15.83
N GLU A 51 23.44 11.39 14.81
CA GLU A 51 24.86 11.05 14.58
C GLU A 51 25.80 11.57 15.67
N ASP A 52 25.37 12.56 16.45
CA ASP A 52 26.10 13.15 17.56
C ASP A 52 25.92 12.40 18.90
N LEU A 53 25.07 11.36 18.93
CA LEU A 53 24.87 10.51 20.09
C LEU A 53 25.74 9.26 20.02
N VAL A 54 26.41 8.95 21.13
CA VAL A 54 27.23 7.76 21.29
C VAL A 54 26.60 6.84 22.33
N PHE A 55 26.56 5.54 22.03
CA PHE A 55 25.92 4.52 22.87
C PHE A 55 26.96 3.54 23.42
N GLU A 56 26.72 3.06 24.63
CA GLU A 56 27.61 2.13 25.34
C GLU A 56 27.98 0.90 24.49
N GLY A 57 29.28 0.62 24.35
CA GLY A 57 29.79 -0.48 23.53
C GLY A 57 29.87 -0.19 22.02
N HIS A 58 29.47 1.01 21.61
CA HIS A 58 29.59 1.53 20.25
C HIS A 58 30.35 2.86 20.21
N GLU A 59 31.33 3.05 21.11
CA GLU A 59 32.13 4.27 21.15
C GLU A 59 33.13 4.34 19.99
N PRO A 60 33.25 5.48 19.30
CA PRO A 60 34.37 5.74 18.40
C PRO A 60 35.72 5.66 19.14
N GLU A 61 36.77 5.22 18.45
CA GLU A 61 38.11 5.15 19.04
C GLU A 61 38.55 6.52 19.60
N GLY A 62 38.90 6.56 20.89
CA GLY A 62 39.34 7.78 21.57
C GLY A 62 38.20 8.74 21.98
N TRP A 63 36.94 8.31 21.93
CA TRP A 63 35.81 9.13 22.41
C TRP A 63 35.89 9.39 23.91
N THR A 64 35.79 10.67 24.30
CA THR A 64 35.76 11.11 25.71
C THR A 64 34.49 11.90 26.05
N GLY A 65 33.49 11.88 25.17
CA GLY A 65 32.23 12.60 25.35
C GLY A 65 31.24 11.83 26.23
N ASN A 66 30.00 12.33 26.27
CA ASN A 66 28.91 11.63 26.93
C ASN A 66 28.58 10.32 26.19
N VAL A 67 28.20 9.28 26.93
CA VAL A 67 27.81 7.97 26.39
C VAL A 67 26.45 7.62 26.99
N VAL A 68 25.49 7.26 26.14
CA VAL A 68 24.17 6.80 26.56
C VAL A 68 24.30 5.36 27.04
N SER A 69 24.06 5.14 28.34
CA SER A 69 24.15 3.82 28.96
C SER A 69 23.09 2.89 28.42
N ARG A 70 23.36 1.58 28.44
CA ARG A 70 22.45 0.52 28.02
C ARG A 70 21.10 0.56 28.73
N GLU A 71 21.04 1.04 29.97
CA GLU A 71 19.80 1.22 30.73
C GLU A 71 18.84 2.24 30.07
N ASP A 72 19.40 3.21 29.35
CA ASP A 72 18.66 4.27 28.65
C ASP A 72 18.37 3.94 27.18
N TRP A 73 18.68 2.71 26.72
CA TRP A 73 18.44 2.32 25.33
C TRP A 73 16.96 2.17 25.02
N GLY A 74 16.18 1.60 25.93
CA GLY A 74 14.76 1.30 25.72
C GLY A 74 14.43 -0.18 25.54
N GLU A 75 15.41 -1.08 25.74
CA GLU A 75 15.22 -2.52 25.72
C GLU A 75 14.19 -2.95 26.78
N GLY A 76 13.11 -3.61 26.36
CA GLY A 76 12.06 -4.09 27.26
C GLY A 76 11.16 -3.01 27.90
N LEU A 77 11.30 -1.73 27.53
CA LEU A 77 10.37 -0.69 27.97
C LEU A 77 9.02 -0.80 27.27
N GLU A 78 7.96 -0.28 27.91
CA GLU A 78 6.69 -0.06 27.22
C GLU A 78 6.77 1.16 26.29
N LEU A 79 5.85 1.25 25.33
CA LEU A 79 5.84 2.28 24.28
C LEU A 79 5.91 3.70 24.86
N GLU A 80 5.11 3.99 25.87
CA GLU A 80 4.98 5.31 26.46
C GLU A 80 6.26 5.75 27.20
N ASP A 81 7.01 4.82 27.78
CA ASP A 81 8.26 5.11 28.48
C ASP A 81 9.44 5.18 27.50
N PHE A 82 9.47 4.29 26.52
CA PHE A 82 10.41 4.37 25.39
C PHE A 82 10.35 5.74 24.70
N MET A 83 9.13 6.26 24.47
CA MET A 83 8.93 7.54 23.78
C MET A 83 9.34 8.77 24.61
N LYS A 84 9.64 8.61 25.90
CA LYS A 84 10.16 9.68 26.77
C LYS A 84 11.68 9.76 26.80
N LEU A 85 12.39 8.76 26.28
CA LEU A 85 13.85 8.72 26.31
C LEU A 85 14.46 9.94 25.61
N SER A 86 15.58 10.43 26.13
CA SER A 86 16.24 11.65 25.66
C SER A 86 16.73 11.50 24.21
N TRP A 87 17.34 10.36 23.88
CA TRP A 87 17.84 10.09 22.53
C TRP A 87 16.69 9.93 21.51
N VAL A 88 15.56 9.37 21.94
CA VAL A 88 14.35 9.25 21.10
C VAL A 88 13.79 10.62 20.74
N ASN A 89 13.82 11.56 21.69
CA ASN A 89 13.33 12.93 21.50
C ASN A 89 14.39 13.91 20.96
N HIS A 90 15.58 13.44 20.61
CA HIS A 90 16.62 14.28 20.03
C HIS A 90 16.14 14.87 18.69
N PRO A 91 16.39 16.15 18.39
CA PRO A 91 15.86 16.82 17.19
C PRO A 91 16.30 16.19 15.87
N ASN A 92 17.45 15.51 15.86
CA ASN A 92 18.02 14.85 14.68
C ASN A 92 17.72 13.34 14.63
N THR A 93 16.96 12.80 15.58
CA THR A 93 16.51 11.40 15.53
C THR A 93 15.45 11.22 14.45
N VAL A 94 15.63 10.22 13.59
CA VAL A 94 14.81 10.05 12.38
C VAL A 94 14.00 8.75 12.45
N PRO A 95 12.65 8.80 12.42
CA PRO A 95 11.85 7.60 12.30
C PRO A 95 11.97 7.03 10.88
N GLU A 96 12.23 5.73 10.77
CA GLU A 96 12.42 5.00 9.53
C GLU A 96 11.54 3.75 9.49
N ILE A 97 11.15 3.32 8.29
CA ILE A 97 10.39 2.10 8.05
C ILE A 97 11.23 1.13 7.22
N LEU A 98 11.16 -0.16 7.55
CA LEU A 98 11.88 -1.21 6.85
C LEU A 98 11.15 -1.62 5.57
N PHE A 99 11.88 -1.74 4.48
CA PHE A 99 11.47 -2.43 3.26
C PHE A 99 12.49 -3.48 2.85
N ILE A 100 12.02 -4.54 2.21
CA ILE A 100 12.83 -5.57 1.58
C ILE A 100 12.69 -5.49 0.06
N ARG A 101 13.77 -5.80 -0.66
CA ARG A 101 13.74 -6.11 -2.09
C ARG A 101 13.76 -7.62 -2.25
N ARG A 102 12.70 -8.17 -2.84
CA ARG A 102 12.63 -9.62 -3.09
C ARG A 102 13.67 -10.05 -4.12
N ALA A 103 14.26 -11.23 -3.90
CA ALA A 103 15.20 -11.83 -4.82
C ALA A 103 14.59 -12.01 -6.22
N SER A 104 15.45 -11.92 -7.21
CA SER A 104 15.16 -12.28 -8.59
C SER A 104 16.10 -13.41 -8.98
N PRO A 105 15.62 -14.48 -9.64
CA PRO A 105 16.50 -15.55 -10.08
C PRO A 105 17.60 -15.01 -10.99
N SER A 106 18.86 -15.34 -10.68
CA SER A 106 20.04 -14.95 -11.46
C SER A 106 20.29 -15.83 -12.69
N SER A 107 19.49 -16.89 -12.90
CA SER A 107 19.56 -17.74 -14.11
C SER A 107 18.23 -18.47 -14.36
N LEU A 108 18.02 -18.84 -15.64
CA LEU A 108 16.82 -19.44 -16.23
C LEU A 108 15.88 -20.12 -15.21
N PRO A 109 14.69 -19.55 -14.90
CA PRO A 109 13.75 -20.20 -14.01
C PRO A 109 13.35 -21.57 -14.61
N PRO A 110 13.10 -22.59 -13.77
CA PRO A 110 12.58 -23.86 -14.26
C PRO A 110 11.31 -23.60 -15.10
N PRO A 111 11.10 -24.33 -16.20
CA PRO A 111 9.99 -24.08 -17.11
C PRO A 111 8.66 -24.18 -16.36
N GLY A 112 8.04 -23.03 -16.07
CA GLY A 112 6.80 -22.91 -15.30
C GLY A 112 6.87 -21.98 -14.07
N ALA A 113 8.06 -21.64 -13.58
CA ALA A 113 8.25 -20.72 -12.46
C ALA A 113 8.34 -19.25 -12.93
N HIS A 114 7.19 -18.64 -13.19
CA HIS A 114 7.13 -17.17 -13.25
C HIS A 114 7.14 -16.62 -11.82
N HIS A 115 8.29 -16.15 -11.32
CA HIS A 115 8.36 -15.36 -10.10
C HIS A 115 7.70 -14.00 -10.37
N ARG A 116 6.39 -13.95 -10.16
CA ARG A 116 5.49 -12.81 -10.46
C ARG A 116 5.87 -11.50 -9.74
N TRP A 117 6.79 -11.56 -8.77
CA TRP A 117 7.14 -10.50 -7.83
C TRP A 117 8.65 -10.36 -7.63
N ALA A 118 9.46 -10.87 -8.56
CA ALA A 118 10.91 -10.70 -8.53
C ALA A 118 11.28 -9.22 -8.44
N SER A 119 12.24 -8.88 -7.56
CA SER A 119 12.66 -7.49 -7.28
C SER A 119 11.57 -6.54 -6.78
N HIS A 120 10.37 -7.02 -6.40
CA HIS A 120 9.38 -6.12 -5.81
C HIS A 120 9.81 -5.63 -4.43
N ILE A 121 9.45 -4.38 -4.13
CA ILE A 121 9.60 -3.80 -2.79
C ILE A 121 8.42 -4.22 -1.92
N ALA A 122 8.73 -4.83 -0.78
CA ALA A 122 7.77 -5.43 0.12
C ALA A 122 8.13 -5.16 1.58
N PHE A 123 7.19 -5.49 2.46
CA PHE A 123 7.49 -5.74 3.87
C PHE A 123 7.86 -7.21 4.03
N PRO A 124 8.72 -7.56 5.00
CA PRO A 124 9.01 -8.97 5.31
C PRO A 124 7.71 -9.69 5.67
N GLY A 125 7.59 -10.94 5.20
CA GLY A 125 6.42 -11.75 5.45
C GLY A 125 6.02 -12.66 4.29
N GLY A 126 5.20 -13.66 4.63
CA GLY A 126 4.76 -14.65 3.67
C GLY A 126 3.51 -15.39 4.11
N ARG A 127 3.44 -16.67 3.77
CA ARG A 127 2.19 -17.44 3.80
C ARG A 127 2.04 -18.09 5.16
N GLN A 128 0.81 -18.14 5.66
CA GLN A 128 0.56 -18.89 6.88
C GLN A 128 0.76 -20.40 6.62
N GLU A 129 1.51 -21.02 7.52
CA GLU A 129 1.74 -22.47 7.57
C GLU A 129 0.79 -23.15 8.57
N PRO A 130 0.58 -24.48 8.45
CA PRO A 130 -0.30 -25.21 9.36
C PRO A 130 0.12 -25.13 10.84
N ASP A 131 1.42 -24.99 11.11
CA ASP A 131 1.99 -24.96 12.45
C ASP A 131 1.96 -23.54 13.06
N ASP A 132 1.66 -22.51 12.27
CA ASP A 132 1.50 -21.14 12.77
C ASP A 132 0.24 -21.01 13.63
N GLN A 133 0.42 -20.81 14.95
CA GLN A 133 -0.69 -20.68 15.91
C GLN A 133 -1.63 -19.50 15.61
N SER A 134 -1.11 -18.46 14.95
CA SER A 134 -1.91 -17.33 14.49
C SER A 134 -1.19 -16.57 13.37
N ALA A 135 -1.92 -15.68 12.70
CA ALA A 135 -1.35 -14.76 11.73
C ALA A 135 -0.22 -13.88 12.31
N TYR A 136 -0.22 -13.63 13.62
CA TYR A 136 0.86 -12.90 14.28
C TYR A 136 2.16 -13.72 14.27
N TYR A 137 2.10 -15.01 14.63
CA TYR A 137 3.26 -15.90 14.60
C TYR A 137 3.79 -16.12 13.18
N THR A 138 2.92 -16.13 12.17
CA THR A 138 3.37 -16.11 10.75
C THR A 138 4.25 -14.90 10.45
N ALA A 139 3.91 -13.70 10.96
CA ALA A 139 4.72 -12.51 10.71
C ALA A 139 6.09 -12.59 11.41
N LEU A 140 6.15 -13.15 12.62
CA LEU A 140 7.40 -13.37 13.34
C LEU A 140 8.29 -14.37 12.60
N ARG A 141 7.76 -15.56 12.30
CA ARG A 141 8.48 -16.64 11.60
C ARG A 141 9.04 -16.17 10.27
N GLU A 142 8.21 -15.59 9.41
CA GLU A 142 8.63 -15.15 8.08
C GLU A 142 9.66 -14.02 8.14
N THR A 143 9.57 -13.11 9.12
CA THR A 143 10.59 -12.06 9.29
C THR A 143 11.93 -12.67 9.71
N TRP A 144 11.91 -13.64 10.61
CA TRP A 144 13.11 -14.34 11.04
C TRP A 144 13.73 -15.17 9.90
N GLU A 145 12.91 -15.90 9.13
CA GLU A 145 13.36 -16.68 7.98
C GLU A 145 13.93 -15.81 6.85
N GLU A 146 13.24 -14.72 6.47
CA GLU A 146 13.63 -13.91 5.31
C GLU A 146 14.86 -13.02 5.61
N ILE A 147 14.94 -12.43 6.81
CA ILE A 147 15.93 -11.38 7.14
C ILE A 147 16.65 -11.57 8.48
N GLY A 148 16.44 -12.66 9.21
CA GLY A 148 17.15 -12.97 10.46
C GLY A 148 16.75 -12.11 11.67
N ILE A 149 15.75 -11.24 11.53
CA ILE A 149 15.30 -10.38 12.64
C ILE A 149 14.24 -11.12 13.46
N ASP A 150 14.55 -11.43 14.71
CA ASP A 150 13.58 -11.98 15.66
C ASP A 150 12.75 -10.87 16.32
N LEU A 151 11.49 -10.75 15.89
CA LEU A 151 10.53 -9.79 16.41
C LEU A 151 9.93 -10.19 17.77
N ALA A 152 10.27 -11.37 18.31
CA ALA A 152 9.88 -11.81 19.65
C ALA A 152 10.85 -11.32 20.74
N GLU A 153 12.02 -10.81 20.35
CA GLU A 153 13.02 -10.28 21.28
C GLU A 153 12.63 -8.91 21.87
N LYS A 154 13.29 -8.53 22.97
CA LYS A 154 12.92 -7.36 23.80
C LYS A 154 13.16 -6.01 23.14
N GLU A 155 13.93 -6.00 22.06
CA GLU A 155 14.22 -4.84 21.23
C GLU A 155 13.03 -4.47 20.35
N PHE A 156 12.00 -5.30 20.26
CA PHE A 156 10.82 -5.04 19.44
C PHE A 156 9.53 -5.06 20.25
N LEU A 157 8.65 -4.09 19.96
CA LEU A 157 7.29 -4.06 20.49
C LEU A 157 6.29 -4.12 19.35
N ASN A 158 5.31 -5.02 19.46
CA ASN A 158 4.11 -4.94 18.64
C ASN A 158 3.24 -3.76 19.10
N VAL A 159 3.10 -2.76 18.23
CA VAL A 159 2.35 -1.53 18.51
C VAL A 159 0.95 -1.53 17.90
N GLY A 160 0.60 -2.54 17.11
CA GLY A 160 -0.72 -2.70 16.54
C GLY A 160 -0.73 -3.47 15.22
N ARG A 161 -1.80 -3.31 14.46
CA ARG A 161 -1.98 -3.94 13.16
C ARG A 161 -2.86 -3.06 12.28
N LEU A 162 -2.71 -3.16 10.95
CA LEU A 162 -3.64 -2.50 10.03
C LEU A 162 -4.82 -3.43 9.70
N ASP A 163 -5.80 -2.90 8.98
CA ASP A 163 -6.93 -3.67 8.45
C ASP A 163 -6.46 -4.85 7.58
N GLU A 164 -7.09 -6.01 7.73
CA GLU A 164 -6.86 -7.15 6.84
C GLU A 164 -7.32 -6.83 5.42
N ARG A 165 -6.65 -7.46 4.44
CA ARG A 165 -6.87 -7.19 3.02
C ARG A 165 -7.11 -8.47 2.25
N GLU A 166 -8.06 -8.41 1.32
CA GLU A 166 -8.25 -9.45 0.32
C GLU A 166 -7.20 -9.32 -0.77
N VAL A 167 -6.40 -10.37 -0.95
CA VAL A 167 -5.46 -10.46 -2.06
C VAL A 167 -6.14 -11.21 -3.19
N THR A 168 -6.37 -10.54 -4.30
CA THR A 168 -7.05 -11.12 -5.47
C THR A 168 -6.11 -11.29 -6.66
N THR A 169 -6.54 -12.07 -7.65
CA THR A 169 -5.92 -12.03 -8.99
C THR A 169 -5.96 -10.61 -9.59
N SER A 170 -5.13 -10.33 -10.60
CA SER A 170 -4.86 -8.96 -11.14
C SER A 170 -6.07 -8.17 -11.66
N LEU A 171 -7.25 -8.77 -11.72
CA LEU A 171 -8.53 -8.15 -12.13
C LEU A 171 -9.67 -8.49 -11.15
N GLY A 172 -9.35 -8.86 -9.91
CA GLY A 172 -10.34 -9.12 -8.87
C GLY A 172 -11.21 -10.37 -9.08
N LYS A 173 -10.87 -11.26 -10.03
CA LYS A 173 -11.74 -12.39 -10.41
C LYS A 173 -11.79 -13.51 -9.35
N ARG A 174 -10.71 -13.67 -8.59
CA ARG A 174 -10.56 -14.77 -7.62
C ARG A 174 -9.80 -14.28 -6.41
N LEU A 175 -10.33 -14.57 -5.22
CA LEU A 175 -9.64 -14.44 -3.94
C LEU A 175 -8.50 -15.46 -3.86
N LEU A 176 -7.29 -14.99 -3.57
CA LEU A 176 -6.09 -15.81 -3.43
C LEU A 176 -5.78 -16.10 -1.97
N MET A 177 -5.92 -15.10 -1.09
CA MET A 177 -5.69 -15.19 0.35
C MET A 177 -6.16 -13.92 1.07
N ILE A 178 -6.19 -13.96 2.40
CA ILE A 178 -6.30 -12.78 3.27
C ILE A 178 -4.92 -12.41 3.81
N LEU A 179 -4.54 -11.13 3.71
CA LEU A 179 -3.27 -10.60 4.18
C LEU A 179 -3.46 -9.84 5.50
N SER A 180 -2.62 -10.14 6.49
CA SER A 180 -2.65 -9.57 7.84
C SER A 180 -1.37 -8.75 8.12
N PRO A 181 -1.42 -7.42 8.10
CA PRO A 181 -0.28 -6.55 8.40
C PRO A 181 -0.16 -6.22 9.89
N PHE A 182 0.98 -6.54 10.50
CA PHE A 182 1.31 -6.19 11.89
C PHE A 182 2.36 -5.07 11.93
N VAL A 183 2.29 -4.20 12.94
CA VAL A 183 3.20 -3.05 13.07
C VAL A 183 4.05 -3.23 14.32
N PHE A 184 5.37 -3.17 14.13
CA PHE A 184 6.37 -3.29 15.18
C PHE A 184 7.21 -2.02 15.25
N ILE A 185 7.69 -1.70 16.45
CA ILE A 185 8.69 -0.66 16.66
C ILE A 185 9.92 -1.27 17.33
N GLN A 186 11.10 -0.93 16.82
CA GLN A 186 12.37 -1.19 17.47
C GLN A 186 12.57 -0.17 18.59
N THR A 187 12.83 -0.63 19.82
CA THR A 187 13.00 0.20 21.01
C THR A 187 14.45 0.41 21.43
N THR A 188 15.40 -0.14 20.69
CA THR A 188 16.84 0.07 20.90
C THR A 188 17.44 0.98 19.84
N PRO A 189 18.53 1.71 20.16
CA PRO A 189 19.21 2.60 19.22
C PRO A 189 19.99 1.85 18.13
N ILE A 190 20.41 0.61 18.42
CA ILE A 190 21.20 -0.23 17.52
C ILE A 190 20.30 -1.35 16.96
N SER A 191 20.17 -1.41 15.63
CA SER A 191 19.43 -2.49 14.98
C SER A 191 20.25 -3.79 15.01
N PRO A 192 19.62 -4.96 15.28
CA PRO A 192 20.24 -6.26 15.05
C PRO A 192 20.73 -6.38 13.61
N ALA A 193 21.87 -7.03 13.41
CA ALA A 193 22.41 -7.27 12.08
C ALA A 193 21.50 -8.25 11.32
N PRO A 194 20.90 -7.86 10.17
CA PRO A 194 20.07 -8.76 9.39
C PRO A 194 20.87 -9.92 8.78
N GLU A 195 20.34 -11.14 8.87
CA GLU A 195 20.86 -12.32 8.17
C GLU A 195 19.93 -12.67 7.02
N LEU A 196 20.32 -12.33 5.79
CA LEU A 196 19.41 -12.39 4.64
C LEU A 196 19.38 -13.78 4.00
N GLN A 197 18.17 -14.32 3.79
CA GLN A 197 17.98 -15.47 2.94
C GLN A 197 18.08 -15.07 1.46
N ALA A 198 19.27 -15.21 0.87
CA ALA A 198 19.59 -14.73 -0.48
C ALA A 198 18.67 -15.24 -1.60
N THR A 199 18.04 -16.41 -1.41
CA THR A 199 17.06 -16.96 -2.37
C THR A 199 15.74 -16.21 -2.40
N GLU A 200 15.43 -15.48 -1.34
CA GLU A 200 14.15 -14.79 -1.14
C GLU A 200 14.30 -13.27 -1.12
N ILE A 201 15.40 -12.77 -0.56
CA ILE A 201 15.68 -11.35 -0.34
C ILE A 201 17.01 -10.96 -0.98
N SER A 202 17.01 -9.89 -1.77
CA SER A 202 18.23 -9.29 -2.34
C SER A 202 18.83 -8.19 -1.48
N SER A 203 18.00 -7.37 -0.85
CA SER A 203 18.47 -6.26 -0.01
C SER A 203 17.40 -5.75 0.95
N VAL A 204 17.87 -5.05 1.99
CA VAL A 204 17.07 -4.42 3.03
C VAL A 204 17.32 -2.91 3.01
N HIS A 205 16.26 -2.12 3.16
CA HIS A 205 16.27 -0.67 3.03
C HIS A 205 15.50 -0.03 4.18
N TRP A 206 16.15 0.88 4.91
CA TRP A 206 15.48 1.73 5.88
C TRP A 206 15.14 3.07 5.24
N VAL A 207 13.87 3.43 5.24
CA VAL A 207 13.36 4.60 4.54
C VAL A 207 12.79 5.60 5.55
N PRO A 208 13.28 6.85 5.59
CA PRO A 208 12.74 7.85 6.51
C PRO A 208 11.24 8.07 6.30
N LEU A 209 10.49 8.10 7.41
CA LEU A 209 9.04 8.29 7.40
C LEU A 209 8.67 9.64 6.78
N SER A 210 9.54 10.65 6.91
CA SER A 210 9.42 11.96 6.26
C SER A 210 9.39 11.89 4.74
N LEU A 211 9.88 10.80 4.13
CA LEU A 211 9.76 10.60 2.69
C LEU A 211 8.39 10.08 2.26
N LEU A 212 7.67 9.50 3.21
CA LEU A 212 6.38 8.83 3.04
C LEU A 212 5.22 9.67 3.58
N THR A 213 5.51 10.76 4.32
CA THR A 213 4.50 11.66 4.86
C THR A 213 4.26 12.88 3.96
N PRO A 214 3.03 13.43 3.98
CA PRO A 214 2.67 14.65 3.26
C PRO A 214 3.35 15.91 3.83
N PRO A 215 3.61 16.95 3.00
CA PRO A 215 3.30 17.01 1.57
C PRO A 215 4.28 16.17 0.74
N PHE A 216 3.74 15.33 -0.14
CA PHE A 216 4.58 14.56 -1.07
C PHE A 216 5.17 15.49 -2.12
N SER A 217 6.48 15.41 -2.32
CA SER A 217 7.09 16.05 -3.49
C SER A 217 6.54 15.39 -4.77
N PRO A 218 6.04 16.18 -5.75
CA PRO A 218 5.58 15.63 -7.02
C PRO A 218 6.65 14.82 -7.75
N SER A 219 7.94 15.17 -7.56
CA SER A 219 9.08 14.46 -8.14
C SER A 219 9.25 13.02 -7.64
N ARG A 220 8.61 12.64 -6.54
CA ARG A 220 8.69 11.28 -5.98
C ARG A 220 7.58 10.36 -6.47
N TRP A 221 6.59 10.87 -7.20
CA TRP A 221 5.53 10.04 -7.76
C TRP A 221 5.86 9.70 -9.21
N SER A 222 5.76 8.42 -9.54
CA SER A 222 5.95 7.92 -10.89
C SER A 222 4.91 6.84 -11.20
N HIS A 223 5.08 6.17 -12.33
CA HIS A 223 4.18 5.11 -12.77
C HIS A 223 4.95 3.86 -13.18
N VAL A 224 4.42 2.70 -12.78
CA VAL A 224 4.85 1.40 -13.29
C VAL A 224 3.89 0.98 -14.40
N GLU A 225 4.44 0.69 -15.57
CA GLU A 225 3.67 0.15 -16.70
C GLU A 225 3.68 -1.37 -16.68
N ILE A 226 2.49 -1.97 -16.81
CA ILE A 226 2.31 -3.43 -16.83
C ILE A 226 1.49 -3.81 -18.06
N ASP A 227 1.95 -4.82 -18.79
CA ASP A 227 1.19 -5.35 -19.91
C ASP A 227 0.03 -6.22 -19.40
N VAL A 228 -1.20 -5.83 -19.72
CA VAL A 228 -2.41 -6.57 -19.31
C VAL A 228 -2.50 -7.91 -20.02
N SER A 229 -1.95 -8.00 -21.23
CA SER A 229 -2.05 -9.17 -22.08
C SER A 229 -1.30 -10.37 -21.50
N THR A 230 -0.18 -10.14 -20.81
CA THR A 230 0.59 -11.18 -20.09
C THR A 230 -0.21 -11.76 -18.93
N ARG A 231 -1.05 -10.94 -18.28
CA ARG A 231 -1.91 -11.34 -17.16
C ARG A 231 -3.21 -12.04 -17.59
N LEU A 232 -3.78 -11.64 -18.74
CA LEU A 232 -5.04 -12.19 -19.26
C LEU A 232 -4.86 -13.48 -20.09
N SER A 233 -3.79 -13.57 -20.88
CA SER A 233 -3.52 -14.73 -21.75
C SER A 233 -2.05 -15.17 -21.66
N PRO A 234 -1.66 -15.86 -20.57
CA PRO A 234 -0.29 -16.32 -20.38
C PRO A 234 0.11 -17.48 -21.30
N ARG A 235 -0.83 -18.18 -21.93
CA ARG A 235 -0.53 -19.36 -22.78
C ARG A 235 -0.63 -19.11 -24.29
N ASN A 236 -1.48 -18.20 -24.75
CA ASN A 236 -1.72 -18.01 -26.19
C ASN A 236 -1.06 -16.72 -26.70
N LYS A 237 0.02 -16.87 -27.48
CA LYS A 237 0.81 -15.77 -28.06
C LYS A 237 0.01 -14.88 -29.00
N PHE A 238 -0.88 -15.45 -29.81
CA PHE A 238 -1.73 -14.71 -30.74
C PHE A 238 -2.75 -13.85 -29.98
N VAL A 239 -3.48 -14.45 -29.03
CA VAL A 239 -4.43 -13.72 -28.18
C VAL A 239 -3.71 -12.64 -27.37
N ARG A 240 -2.50 -12.92 -26.87
CA ARG A 240 -1.67 -11.92 -26.18
C ARG A 240 -1.34 -10.74 -27.10
N TRP A 241 -0.88 -11.01 -28.31
CA TRP A 241 -0.59 -9.98 -29.30
C TRP A 241 -1.83 -9.13 -29.62
N CYS A 242 -2.99 -9.77 -29.82
CA CYS A 242 -4.26 -9.06 -30.02
C CYS A 242 -4.62 -8.20 -28.81
N LEU A 243 -4.60 -8.75 -27.59
CA LEU A 243 -4.91 -8.02 -26.37
C LEU A 243 -3.95 -6.85 -26.12
N ARG A 244 -2.65 -7.03 -26.41
CA ARG A 244 -1.64 -5.98 -26.25
C ARG A 244 -1.97 -4.77 -27.14
N ASN A 245 -2.27 -5.01 -28.42
CA ASN A 245 -2.65 -3.95 -29.35
C ASN A 245 -4.00 -3.32 -28.99
N LEU A 246 -4.96 -4.12 -28.50
CA LEU A 246 -6.34 -3.67 -28.26
C LEU A 246 -6.58 -3.04 -26.88
N ILE A 247 -5.77 -3.34 -25.86
CA ILE A 247 -5.98 -2.88 -24.47
C ILE A 247 -4.90 -1.87 -24.03
N GLY A 248 -3.69 -1.97 -24.60
CA GLY A 248 -2.56 -1.15 -24.21
C GLY A 248 -1.99 -1.53 -22.84
N LYS A 249 -1.11 -0.68 -22.30
CA LYS A 249 -0.49 -0.89 -20.99
C LYS A 249 -1.32 -0.27 -19.85
N MET A 250 -1.31 -0.93 -18.70
CA MET A 250 -1.84 -0.40 -17.43
C MET A 250 -0.73 0.32 -16.66
N LYS A 251 -1.00 1.53 -16.19
CA LYS A 251 -0.10 2.37 -15.40
C LYS A 251 -0.55 2.37 -13.95
N PHE A 252 0.28 1.90 -13.04
CA PHE A 252 0.06 1.96 -11.60
C PHE A 252 0.88 3.08 -10.99
N GLY A 253 0.30 3.88 -10.09
CA GLY A 253 1.07 4.85 -9.32
C GLY A 253 2.12 4.15 -8.46
N CYS A 254 3.33 4.70 -8.43
CA CYS A 254 4.39 4.25 -7.55
C CYS A 254 5.05 5.45 -6.85
N LEU A 255 5.59 5.18 -5.66
CA LEU A 255 6.43 6.11 -4.93
C LEU A 255 7.89 5.72 -5.14
N LEU A 256 8.73 6.70 -5.47
CA LEU A 256 10.17 6.55 -5.63
C LEU A 256 10.85 6.71 -4.27
N LEU A 257 11.54 5.67 -3.81
CA LEU A 257 12.33 5.66 -2.58
C LEU A 257 13.82 5.66 -2.95
N PRO A 258 14.74 6.11 -2.06
CA PRO A 258 16.17 5.93 -2.28
C PRO A 258 16.55 4.44 -2.40
N ASP A 259 17.40 4.09 -3.35
CA ASP A 259 18.00 2.75 -3.49
C ASP A 259 19.35 2.71 -2.77
N GLU A 260 19.30 2.85 -1.44
CA GLU A 260 20.47 2.84 -0.53
C GLU A 260 20.33 1.65 0.43
N PRO A 261 20.76 0.44 0.02
CA PRO A 261 20.59 -0.75 0.82
C PRO A 261 21.45 -0.67 2.09
N THR A 262 20.83 -0.94 3.24
CA THR A 262 21.56 -1.11 4.50
C THR A 262 22.31 -2.44 4.52
N VAL A 263 21.70 -3.49 3.96
CA VAL A 263 22.29 -4.82 3.82
C VAL A 263 21.91 -5.40 2.46
N THR A 264 22.85 -6.08 1.82
CA THR A 264 22.67 -6.81 0.56
C THR A 264 22.96 -8.29 0.78
N ALA A 265 22.20 -9.15 0.11
CA ALA A 265 22.42 -10.59 0.19
C ALA A 265 23.74 -10.99 -0.48
N GLU A 266 24.27 -12.15 -0.08
CA GLU A 266 25.47 -12.72 -0.70
C GLU A 266 25.26 -12.87 -2.22
N ASN A 267 26.25 -12.44 -3.00
CA ASN A 267 26.25 -12.49 -4.48
C ASN A 267 25.17 -11.63 -5.16
N PHE A 268 24.51 -10.72 -4.45
CA PHE A 268 23.68 -9.69 -5.05
C PHE A 268 24.52 -8.44 -5.31
N ASP A 269 24.84 -8.18 -6.59
CA ASP A 269 25.38 -6.89 -6.99
C ASP A 269 24.22 -5.96 -7.41
N PRO A 270 23.97 -4.85 -6.69
CA PRO A 270 22.98 -3.87 -7.09
C PRO A 270 23.23 -3.31 -8.49
N LEU A 271 24.48 -3.21 -8.95
CA LEU A 271 24.89 -2.55 -10.21
C LEU A 271 24.69 -3.44 -11.44
N ASP A 272 24.89 -4.75 -11.31
CA ASP A 272 24.77 -5.72 -12.42
C ASP A 272 23.33 -6.22 -12.63
N PHE A 273 22.37 -5.71 -11.87
CA PHE A 273 20.99 -6.19 -11.93
C PHE A 273 20.23 -5.66 -13.15
N ASP A 274 19.89 -6.57 -14.08
CA ASP A 274 19.09 -6.25 -15.27
C ASP A 274 17.61 -5.97 -14.91
N GLU A 275 17.15 -4.73 -15.14
CA GLU A 275 15.80 -4.23 -14.80
C GLU A 275 14.66 -4.83 -15.66
N THR A 276 14.94 -5.81 -16.52
CA THR A 276 14.03 -6.28 -17.59
C THR A 276 12.68 -6.88 -17.14
N ILE A 277 12.45 -7.05 -15.83
CA ILE A 277 11.18 -7.54 -15.30
C ILE A 277 10.16 -6.38 -15.17
N GLU A 278 9.00 -6.51 -15.83
CA GLU A 278 7.89 -5.54 -15.75
C GLU A 278 7.54 -5.19 -14.29
N GLY A 279 7.85 -3.97 -13.85
CA GLY A 279 7.62 -3.51 -12.48
C GLY A 279 8.73 -3.81 -11.47
N SER A 280 9.94 -4.10 -11.95
CA SER A 280 11.16 -4.33 -11.17
C SER A 280 11.49 -3.19 -10.18
N GLY A 281 12.20 -3.55 -9.11
CA GLY A 281 12.42 -2.76 -7.91
C GLY A 281 13.16 -1.45 -8.10
N SER A 282 14.10 -1.34 -9.03
CA SER A 282 14.91 -0.12 -9.23
C SER A 282 14.48 0.65 -10.49
N TRP A 283 14.72 1.96 -10.47
CA TRP A 283 14.63 2.90 -11.57
C TRP A 283 15.84 3.83 -11.50
N THR A 284 16.53 4.01 -12.61
CA THR A 284 17.65 4.95 -12.76
C THR A 284 17.19 6.23 -13.45
N ASP A 285 17.46 7.37 -12.83
CA ASP A 285 17.25 8.66 -13.47
C ASP A 285 18.41 8.95 -14.43
N ALA A 286 18.10 9.01 -15.73
CA ALA A 286 19.09 9.25 -16.78
C ALA A 286 19.78 10.63 -16.69
N ALA A 287 19.19 11.60 -15.97
CA ALA A 287 19.72 12.96 -15.88
C ALA A 287 20.81 13.11 -14.80
N ASN A 288 20.73 12.37 -13.70
CA ASN A 288 21.61 12.52 -12.54
C ASN A 288 22.26 11.20 -12.08
N GLY A 289 21.94 10.06 -12.72
CA GLY A 289 22.43 8.74 -12.35
C GLY A 289 21.90 8.20 -11.02
N SER A 290 20.95 8.89 -10.38
CA SER A 290 20.40 8.49 -9.08
C SER A 290 19.48 7.28 -9.25
N ARG A 291 19.59 6.35 -8.31
CA ARG A 291 18.81 5.12 -8.28
C ARG A 291 17.68 5.23 -7.27
N PHE A 292 16.51 4.77 -7.69
CA PHE A 292 15.31 4.81 -6.88
C PHE A 292 14.63 3.45 -6.86
N LEU A 293 14.10 3.08 -5.71
CA LEU A 293 13.20 1.96 -5.59
C LEU A 293 11.76 2.36 -5.95
N ARG A 294 11.03 1.50 -6.65
CA ARG A 294 9.62 1.69 -7.00
C ARG A 294 8.74 0.97 -5.99
N LEU A 295 8.13 1.71 -5.07
CA LEU A 295 7.12 1.21 -4.15
C LEU A 295 5.72 1.30 -4.78
N TRP A 296 5.08 0.17 -5.05
CA TRP A 296 3.76 0.14 -5.68
C TRP A 296 2.91 -1.04 -5.19
N GLY A 297 1.64 -1.08 -5.60
CA GLY A 297 0.74 -2.20 -5.32
C GLY A 297 0.35 -2.33 -3.84
N LEU A 298 0.35 -3.56 -3.31
CA LEU A 298 -0.12 -3.85 -1.95
C LEU A 298 0.75 -3.18 -0.89
N THR A 299 2.07 -3.20 -1.06
CA THR A 299 3.04 -2.58 -0.14
C THR A 299 2.78 -1.08 -0.04
N LEU A 300 2.71 -0.37 -1.18
CA LEU A 300 2.36 1.05 -1.21
C LEU A 300 1.03 1.31 -0.50
N GLY A 301 0.02 0.49 -0.78
CA GLY A 301 -1.27 0.62 -0.09
C GLY A 301 -1.14 0.49 1.43
N MET A 302 -0.35 -0.46 1.94
CA MET A 302 -0.18 -0.66 3.39
C MET A 302 0.59 0.50 4.02
N THR A 303 1.63 0.99 3.32
CA THR A 303 2.35 2.20 3.71
C THR A 303 1.41 3.40 3.82
N LEU A 304 0.58 3.65 2.81
CA LEU A 304 -0.34 4.79 2.82
C LEU A 304 -1.43 4.67 3.90
N ASP A 305 -1.88 3.46 4.23
CA ASP A 305 -2.80 3.23 5.34
C ASP A 305 -2.13 3.57 6.68
N LEU A 306 -0.90 3.12 6.90
CA LEU A 306 -0.11 3.49 8.09
C LEU A 306 0.05 5.02 8.19
N ILE A 307 0.47 5.66 7.10
CA ILE A 307 0.66 7.12 7.04
C ILE A 307 -0.65 7.88 7.23
N SER A 308 -1.81 7.27 6.94
CA SER A 308 -3.10 7.92 7.18
C SER A 308 -3.41 8.17 8.66
N HIS A 309 -2.67 7.53 9.56
CA HIS A 309 -2.72 7.78 11.00
C HIS A 309 -1.79 8.92 11.44
N HIS A 310 -0.91 9.43 10.56
CA HIS A 310 0.02 10.52 10.86
C HIS A 310 -0.73 11.86 11.04
N PRO A 311 -0.36 12.72 12.03
CA PRO A 311 -1.03 14.01 12.27
C PRO A 311 -1.10 14.93 11.04
N SER A 312 -0.03 14.96 10.25
CA SER A 312 0.09 15.79 9.03
C SER A 312 -0.62 15.21 7.79
N ALA A 313 -1.30 14.06 7.90
CA ALA A 313 -1.98 13.45 6.77
C ALA A 313 -3.15 14.32 6.25
N PRO A 314 -3.20 14.69 4.95
CA PRO A 314 -4.27 15.49 4.39
C PRO A 314 -5.55 14.67 4.29
N SER A 315 -6.68 15.37 4.38
CA SER A 315 -8.03 14.78 4.37
C SER A 315 -8.46 14.30 2.97
N LYS A 316 -7.75 14.72 1.91
CA LYS A 316 -7.99 14.37 0.50
C LYS A 316 -6.66 14.30 -0.23
N LEU A 317 -6.40 13.26 -1.03
CA LEU A 317 -5.25 13.24 -1.92
C LEU A 317 -5.56 12.60 -3.29
N PHE A 318 -4.97 13.22 -4.31
CA PHE A 318 -4.80 12.83 -5.71
C PHE A 318 -6.08 12.58 -6.55
N ALA A 319 -6.67 13.68 -7.02
CA ALA A 319 -7.17 13.77 -8.39
C ALA A 319 -6.20 14.71 -9.14
N GLU A 320 -5.36 14.13 -10.00
CA GLU A 320 -4.41 14.89 -10.81
C GLU A 320 -5.16 15.86 -11.74
N GLY A 321 -4.84 17.16 -11.67
CA GLY A 321 -5.38 18.18 -12.58
C GLY A 321 -5.90 19.50 -11.98
N GLN A 322 -5.82 19.75 -10.67
CA GLN A 322 -6.12 21.08 -10.12
C GLN A 322 -4.89 21.73 -9.50
N ASN A 323 -4.34 22.73 -10.19
CA ASN A 323 -3.51 23.77 -9.59
C ASN A 323 -4.32 24.46 -8.49
N LEU A 324 -4.08 24.18 -7.20
CA LEU A 324 -4.69 24.95 -6.13
C LEU A 324 -3.72 25.17 -4.97
N THR A 325 -3.32 26.44 -4.89
CA THR A 325 -2.86 27.19 -3.73
C THR A 325 -3.48 26.73 -2.41
N THR A 326 -2.58 26.56 -1.43
CA THR A 326 -2.75 26.79 0.00
C THR A 326 -4.18 27.10 0.47
N SER A 327 -4.93 26.09 0.91
CA SER A 327 -6.01 26.32 1.86
C SER A 327 -5.49 26.03 3.26
N GLN A 328 -5.31 27.09 4.07
CA GLN A 328 -4.94 27.00 5.48
C GLN A 328 -5.91 26.08 6.26
N PRO A 329 -5.44 25.37 7.30
CA PRO A 329 -6.30 24.60 8.17
C PRO A 329 -7.08 25.53 9.11
N SER A 330 -8.28 25.95 8.71
CA SER A 330 -9.19 26.70 9.59
C SER A 330 -10.03 25.75 10.45
N THR A 331 -9.45 25.15 11.48
CA THR A 331 -10.15 24.69 12.70
C THR A 331 -9.14 24.39 13.80
N PRO A 332 -9.33 24.89 15.05
CA PRO A 332 -8.41 24.59 16.14
C PRO A 332 -8.43 23.10 16.48
N VAL A 333 -7.23 22.56 16.72
CA VAL A 333 -7.01 21.23 17.31
C VAL A 333 -7.66 21.24 18.69
N MET A 334 -8.77 20.51 18.84
CA MET A 334 -9.35 20.24 20.16
C MET A 334 -8.51 19.17 20.85
N ASP A 335 -8.14 19.43 22.10
CA ASP A 335 -7.38 18.54 22.98
C ASP A 335 -7.91 17.10 22.93
N TYR A 336 -7.00 16.20 22.57
CA TYR A 336 -7.22 14.77 22.57
C TYR A 336 -7.24 14.27 24.02
N ASN A 337 -8.40 13.80 24.49
CA ASN A 337 -8.52 13.12 25.78
C ASN A 337 -8.32 11.60 25.56
N PRO A 338 -7.22 10.98 26.06
CA PRO A 338 -6.83 9.60 25.76
C PRO A 338 -7.62 8.55 26.57
N GLN A 339 -8.93 8.75 26.77
CA GLN A 339 -9.80 7.77 27.42
C GLN A 339 -10.80 7.19 26.41
N LEU A 340 -10.34 6.32 25.53
CA LEU A 340 -11.20 5.33 24.90
C LEU A 340 -10.50 3.99 24.90
N ALA A 341 -11.04 3.09 25.73
CA ALA A 341 -10.65 1.69 25.82
C ALA A 341 -10.41 1.05 24.44
N PRO A 342 -9.44 0.12 24.32
CA PRO A 342 -9.16 -0.60 23.09
C PRO A 342 -10.46 -1.23 22.58
N ARG A 343 -10.92 -0.78 21.41
CA ARG A 343 -12.15 -1.29 20.82
C ARG A 343 -11.84 -2.64 20.20
N THR A 344 -12.60 -3.66 20.60
CA THR A 344 -12.46 -5.03 20.10
C THR A 344 -12.41 -5.05 18.56
N PRO A 345 -11.53 -5.87 17.97
CA PRO A 345 -11.47 -6.04 16.51
C PRO A 345 -12.85 -6.36 15.94
N VAL A 346 -13.16 -5.80 14.77
CA VAL A 346 -14.44 -6.06 14.10
C VAL A 346 -14.20 -7.14 13.06
N THR A 347 -14.83 -8.30 13.25
CA THR A 347 -14.86 -9.36 12.25
C THR A 347 -15.84 -9.04 11.13
N THR A 348 -15.41 -9.28 9.91
CA THR A 348 -16.16 -9.03 8.67
C THR A 348 -16.05 -10.24 7.75
N HIS A 349 -17.06 -10.45 6.92
CA HIS A 349 -17.02 -11.49 5.89
C HIS A 349 -16.26 -11.00 4.65
N SER A 350 -15.69 -11.94 3.91
CA SER A 350 -15.02 -11.67 2.65
C SER A 350 -16.02 -11.11 1.62
N THR A 351 -15.66 -9.99 1.01
CA THR A 351 -16.46 -9.34 -0.04
C THR A 351 -16.48 -10.12 -1.35
N PHE A 352 -15.66 -11.17 -1.46
CA PHE A 352 -15.64 -12.06 -2.60
C PHE A 352 -16.87 -12.98 -2.67
N GLU A 353 -17.35 -13.48 -1.53
CA GLU A 353 -18.57 -14.30 -1.46
C GLU A 353 -19.82 -13.43 -1.37
N ASP A 354 -19.73 -12.28 -0.71
CA ASP A 354 -20.78 -11.27 -0.70
C ASP A 354 -20.84 -10.53 -2.04
N GLN A 355 -21.52 -11.13 -3.03
CA GLN A 355 -21.84 -10.54 -4.33
C GLN A 355 -22.80 -9.35 -4.19
N TRP A 356 -22.33 -8.25 -3.57
CA TRP A 356 -22.98 -6.95 -3.49
C TRP A 356 -24.31 -6.89 -2.72
N GLU A 357 -24.87 -8.00 -2.23
CA GLU A 357 -26.13 -7.99 -1.48
C GLU A 357 -26.02 -7.24 -0.15
N ALA A 358 -24.92 -7.41 0.58
CA ALA A 358 -24.68 -6.73 1.86
C ALA A 358 -24.56 -5.20 1.67
N ALA A 359 -23.75 -4.75 0.70
CA ALA A 359 -23.59 -3.33 0.38
C ALA A 359 -24.87 -2.70 -0.17
N ARG A 360 -25.63 -3.42 -1.00
CA ARG A 360 -26.94 -2.98 -1.52
C ARG A 360 -27.97 -2.82 -0.41
N LYS A 361 -28.02 -3.73 0.56
CA LYS A 361 -28.89 -3.62 1.74
C LYS A 361 -28.54 -2.38 2.57
N VAL A 362 -27.25 -2.14 2.81
CA VAL A 362 -26.78 -0.95 3.54
C VAL A 362 -27.07 0.34 2.77
N LEU A 363 -26.83 0.39 1.45
CA LEU A 363 -27.15 1.58 0.65
C LEU A 363 -28.65 1.87 0.60
N ALA A 364 -29.49 0.83 0.52
CA ALA A 364 -30.95 0.97 0.59
C ALA A 364 -31.41 1.44 1.98
N GLU A 365 -30.78 0.94 3.05
CA GLU A 365 -30.99 1.43 4.41
C GLU A 365 -30.48 2.86 4.60
N GLU A 366 -29.34 3.23 4.02
CA GLU A 366 -28.81 4.59 4.04
C GLU A 366 -29.73 5.55 3.30
N GLU A 367 -30.25 5.18 2.14
CA GLU A 367 -31.18 6.01 1.36
C GLU A 367 -32.50 6.21 2.14
N LYS A 368 -33.00 5.16 2.78
CA LYS A 368 -34.15 5.20 3.69
C LYS A 368 -33.89 6.03 4.96
N ASN A 369 -32.68 5.93 5.52
CA ASN A 369 -32.26 6.68 6.69
C ASN A 369 -31.90 8.12 6.37
N ARG A 370 -31.48 8.43 5.15
CA ARG A 370 -31.19 9.79 4.65
C ARG A 370 -32.49 10.53 4.37
N ALA A 371 -33.53 9.84 3.91
CA ALA A 371 -34.90 10.36 3.88
C ALA A 371 -35.41 10.70 5.30
N ARG A 372 -35.00 9.94 6.33
CA ARG A 372 -35.34 10.20 7.74
C ARG A 372 -34.43 11.23 8.44
N ALA A 373 -33.18 11.36 8.02
CA ALA A 373 -32.17 12.23 8.65
C ALA A 373 -32.22 13.68 8.18
N ASN A 374 -32.97 13.98 7.11
CA ASN A 374 -33.28 15.37 6.72
C ASN A 374 -34.14 16.13 7.75
N GLU A 375 -34.55 15.48 8.84
CA GLU A 375 -35.37 16.08 9.90
C GLU A 375 -34.59 16.51 11.15
N LYS A 376 -33.33 16.08 11.34
CA LYS A 376 -32.51 16.49 12.50
C LYS A 376 -31.02 16.50 12.18
N ALA A 377 -30.44 17.67 11.98
CA ALA A 377 -28.99 17.82 11.84
C ALA A 377 -28.45 19.00 12.64
N ALA A 378 -27.83 18.72 13.78
CA ALA A 378 -26.68 19.46 14.30
C ALA A 378 -26.05 18.65 15.43
N GLN A 379 -24.87 18.06 15.20
CA GLN A 379 -23.77 17.96 16.19
C GLN A 379 -22.61 17.07 15.69
N GLY A 380 -21.39 17.59 15.87
CA GLY A 380 -20.14 16.84 16.11
C GLY A 380 -19.59 15.95 14.99
N ARG A 381 -18.67 16.49 14.18
CA ARG A 381 -17.88 15.72 13.21
C ARG A 381 -16.63 15.13 13.88
N ARG A 382 -16.46 13.81 13.84
CA ARG A 382 -15.24 13.11 14.28
C ARG A 382 -14.56 12.53 13.04
N ARG A 383 -13.24 12.73 12.92
CA ARG A 383 -12.41 12.21 11.81
C ARG A 383 -11.96 10.79 12.12
N ARG A 384 -12.00 9.89 11.13
CA ARG A 384 -11.47 8.53 11.22
C ARG A 384 -10.34 8.33 10.21
N GLY A 385 -9.24 7.74 10.69
CA GLY A 385 -8.02 7.46 9.95
C GLY A 385 -8.08 6.19 9.13
N VAL A 386 -8.86 6.18 8.05
CA VAL A 386 -8.49 5.41 6.87
C VAL A 386 -8.50 6.42 5.73
N GLY A 387 -7.30 6.74 5.23
CA GLY A 387 -7.09 7.94 4.42
C GLY A 387 -7.47 7.81 2.94
N PRO A 388 -7.58 8.95 2.23
CA PRO A 388 -7.95 9.13 0.81
C PRO A 388 -6.98 8.51 -0.22
N TYR A 389 -6.07 7.65 0.22
CA TYR A 389 -4.92 7.15 -0.55
C TYR A 389 -5.25 6.00 -1.50
N MET A 390 -6.45 5.43 -1.41
CA MET A 390 -6.88 4.32 -2.25
C MET A 390 -6.83 4.66 -3.75
N THR A 391 -7.07 5.93 -4.13
CA THR A 391 -7.06 6.35 -5.53
C THR A 391 -5.68 6.23 -6.19
N ALA A 392 -4.61 6.40 -5.42
CA ALA A 392 -3.23 6.35 -5.90
C ALA A 392 -2.79 4.92 -6.31
N VAL A 393 -3.47 3.89 -5.79
CA VAL A 393 -3.16 2.47 -6.09
C VAL A 393 -3.91 1.98 -7.33
N PHE A 394 -4.93 2.70 -7.81
CA PHE A 394 -5.72 2.25 -8.95
C PHE A 394 -5.03 2.52 -10.29
N PRO A 395 -5.01 1.54 -11.21
CA PRO A 395 -4.35 1.68 -12.49
C PRO A 395 -5.16 2.57 -13.46
N ARG A 396 -4.43 3.31 -14.30
CA ARG A 396 -4.96 3.96 -15.51
C ARG A 396 -4.50 3.21 -16.76
N PHE A 397 -5.24 3.35 -17.86
CA PHE A 397 -4.85 2.73 -19.13
C PHE A 397 -4.21 3.75 -20.06
N THR A 398 -3.33 3.28 -20.95
CA THR A 398 -2.68 4.15 -21.94
C THR A 398 -3.69 4.72 -22.94
N TYR A 399 -4.72 3.94 -23.29
CA TYR A 399 -5.72 4.39 -24.24
C TYR A 399 -6.85 5.22 -23.58
N PRO A 400 -7.19 6.39 -24.13
CA PRO A 400 -8.18 7.29 -23.54
C PRO A 400 -9.61 6.75 -23.63
N ASP A 401 -9.95 5.97 -24.66
CA ASP A 401 -11.26 5.31 -24.81
C ASP A 401 -11.50 4.27 -23.71
N VAL A 402 -10.47 3.49 -23.35
CA VAL A 402 -10.54 2.55 -22.22
C VAL A 402 -10.80 3.30 -20.92
N ASN A 403 -10.06 4.40 -20.66
CA ASN A 403 -10.27 5.24 -19.47
C ASN A 403 -11.67 5.86 -19.45
N PHE A 404 -12.20 6.28 -20.60
CA PHE A 404 -13.57 6.78 -20.72
C PHE A 404 -14.59 5.70 -20.33
N TRP A 405 -14.47 4.48 -20.87
CA TRP A 405 -15.39 3.40 -20.51
C TRP A 405 -15.25 2.98 -19.05
N ILE A 406 -14.03 2.98 -18.49
CA ILE A 406 -13.83 2.79 -17.06
C ILE A 406 -14.57 3.87 -16.30
N TRP A 407 -14.45 5.15 -16.69
CA TRP A 407 -15.18 6.23 -16.05
C TRP A 407 -16.71 6.06 -16.15
N VAL A 408 -17.24 5.56 -17.26
CA VAL A 408 -18.68 5.26 -17.43
C VAL A 408 -19.12 4.17 -16.47
N PHE A 409 -18.43 3.02 -16.46
CA PHE A 409 -18.80 1.86 -15.62
C PHE A 409 -18.45 2.05 -14.14
N SER A 410 -17.52 2.96 -13.82
CA SER A 410 -17.12 3.31 -12.46
C SER A 410 -18.15 4.14 -11.68
N ARG A 411 -19.37 4.35 -12.19
CA ARG A 411 -20.43 5.06 -11.45
C ARG A 411 -20.68 4.43 -10.08
N ARG A 412 -20.68 3.09 -10.00
CA ARG A 412 -20.86 2.33 -8.74
C ARG A 412 -19.68 2.49 -7.79
N TYR A 413 -18.46 2.39 -8.31
CA TYR A 413 -17.23 2.67 -7.56
C TYR A 413 -17.24 4.09 -6.95
N ARG A 414 -17.62 5.11 -7.73
CA ARG A 414 -17.75 6.48 -7.23
C ARG A 414 -18.80 6.62 -6.12
N GLN A 415 -19.87 5.82 -6.15
CA GLN A 415 -20.86 5.79 -5.07
C GLN A 415 -20.29 5.15 -3.80
N VAL A 416 -19.56 4.05 -3.92
CA VAL A 416 -18.88 3.39 -2.78
C VAL A 416 -17.87 4.33 -2.14
N LEU A 417 -17.03 5.01 -2.93
CA LEU A 417 -16.11 6.01 -2.40
C LEU A 417 -16.83 7.15 -1.68
N LYS A 418 -17.93 7.65 -2.24
CA LYS A 418 -18.70 8.73 -1.63
C LYS A 418 -19.36 8.28 -0.32
N SER A 419 -19.92 7.08 -0.27
CA SER A 419 -20.48 6.51 0.97
C SER A 419 -19.39 6.28 2.02
N TRP A 420 -18.21 5.85 1.61
CA TRP A 420 -17.05 5.73 2.49
C TRP A 420 -16.60 7.10 3.05
N GLU A 421 -16.42 8.12 2.20
CA GLU A 421 -16.11 9.49 2.64
C GLU A 421 -17.14 10.01 3.65
N LEU A 422 -18.42 9.74 3.42
CA LEU A 422 -19.50 10.11 4.33
C LEU A 422 -19.43 9.31 5.65
N SER A 423 -19.06 8.03 5.63
CA SER A 423 -18.86 7.21 6.83
C SER A 423 -17.64 7.65 7.66
N ALA A 424 -16.63 8.24 7.01
CA ALA A 424 -15.42 8.76 7.65
C ALA A 424 -15.64 10.12 8.33
N ILE A 425 -16.61 10.91 7.84
CA ILE A 425 -16.92 12.27 8.32
C ILE A 425 -18.18 12.30 9.23
N GLY A 426 -19.06 11.30 9.12
CA GLY A 426 -20.35 11.23 9.80
C GLY A 426 -20.35 10.59 11.21
N PRO A 427 -21.48 10.65 11.94
CA PRO A 427 -21.63 10.01 13.25
C PRO A 427 -21.45 8.49 13.14
N SER A 428 -20.64 7.95 14.05
CA SER A 428 -20.28 6.53 14.12
C SER A 428 -21.48 5.57 14.12
N ARG A 429 -21.88 5.04 12.96
CA ARG A 429 -22.79 3.89 12.92
C ARG A 429 -22.00 2.59 13.08
N ALA A 430 -22.56 1.65 13.85
CA ALA A 430 -21.95 0.34 14.05
C ALA A 430 -21.96 -0.50 12.76
N ALA A 431 -22.92 -0.26 11.86
CA ALA A 431 -23.04 -0.91 10.56
C ALA A 431 -21.85 -0.58 9.64
N ASP A 432 -21.45 0.70 9.55
CA ASP A 432 -20.37 1.15 8.67
C ASP A 432 -19.02 0.53 9.00
N ARG A 433 -18.83 0.07 10.25
CA ARG A 433 -17.60 -0.58 10.73
C ARG A 433 -17.46 -2.03 10.26
N ARG A 434 -18.57 -2.68 9.90
CA ARG A 434 -18.59 -4.07 9.43
C ARG A 434 -18.35 -4.18 7.92
N ILE A 435 -18.20 -3.06 7.24
CA ILE A 435 -18.07 -3.01 5.78
C ILE A 435 -16.59 -2.89 5.43
N ASN A 436 -16.11 -3.85 4.64
CA ASN A 436 -14.80 -3.78 4.01
C ASN A 436 -14.83 -2.79 2.83
N TRP A 437 -14.82 -1.48 3.14
CA TRP A 437 -14.90 -0.42 2.14
C TRP A 437 -13.78 -0.49 1.10
N SER A 438 -12.56 -0.85 1.52
CA SER A 438 -11.42 -0.96 0.61
C SER A 438 -11.55 -2.17 -0.33
N GLY A 439 -11.95 -3.33 0.19
CA GLY A 439 -12.29 -4.50 -0.62
C GLY A 439 -13.43 -4.23 -1.60
N GLN A 440 -14.51 -3.58 -1.14
CA GLN A 440 -15.64 -3.22 -2.00
C GLN A 440 -15.28 -2.20 -3.07
N ALA A 441 -14.48 -1.18 -2.75
CA ALA A 441 -14.00 -0.20 -3.72
C ALA A 441 -13.11 -0.88 -4.78
N LEU A 442 -12.21 -1.78 -4.37
CA LEU A 442 -11.35 -2.55 -5.29
C LEU A 442 -12.17 -3.49 -6.19
N ALA A 443 -13.14 -4.21 -5.62
CA ALA A 443 -14.01 -5.11 -6.35
C ALA A 443 -14.88 -4.36 -7.38
N THR A 444 -15.50 -3.24 -6.97
CA THR A 444 -16.31 -2.41 -7.86
C THR A 444 -15.48 -1.71 -8.95
N PHE A 445 -14.25 -1.33 -8.64
CA PHE A 445 -13.33 -0.78 -9.63
C PHE A 445 -12.94 -1.84 -10.68
N TYR A 446 -12.47 -3.02 -10.27
CA TYR A 446 -12.06 -4.05 -11.23
C TYR A 446 -13.22 -4.67 -12.02
N THR A 447 -14.44 -4.69 -11.47
CA THR A 447 -15.63 -5.04 -12.24
C THR A 447 -15.91 -4.02 -13.34
N ALA A 448 -15.80 -2.71 -13.04
CA ALA A 448 -15.92 -1.65 -14.03
C ALA A 448 -14.82 -1.74 -15.11
N VAL A 449 -13.57 -2.02 -14.72
CA VAL A 449 -12.45 -2.25 -15.65
C VAL A 449 -12.77 -3.42 -16.59
N ARG A 450 -13.23 -4.55 -16.06
CA ARG A 450 -13.57 -5.71 -16.90
C ARG A 450 -14.68 -5.38 -17.91
N GLN A 451 -15.72 -4.67 -17.49
CA GLN A 451 -16.80 -4.23 -18.38
C GLN A 451 -16.28 -3.28 -19.47
N ALA A 452 -15.45 -2.31 -19.10
CA ALA A 452 -14.83 -1.37 -20.02
C ALA A 452 -13.96 -2.07 -21.07
N LEU A 453 -13.17 -3.06 -20.65
CA LEU A 453 -12.32 -3.83 -21.56
C LEU A 453 -13.14 -4.65 -22.56
N VAL A 454 -14.22 -5.30 -22.11
CA VAL A 454 -15.12 -6.06 -23.00
C VAL A 454 -15.75 -5.13 -24.04
N VAL A 455 -16.29 -3.98 -23.61
CA VAL A 455 -16.91 -3.01 -24.52
C VAL A 455 -15.89 -2.47 -25.52
N THR A 456 -14.70 -2.10 -25.05
CA THR A 456 -13.63 -1.59 -25.91
C THR A 456 -13.20 -2.63 -26.94
N LEU A 457 -13.04 -3.90 -26.53
CA LEU A 457 -12.71 -5.00 -27.44
C LEU A 457 -13.79 -5.22 -28.51
N ILE A 458 -15.07 -5.19 -28.13
CA ILE A 458 -16.19 -5.37 -29.08
C ILE A 458 -16.22 -4.21 -30.08
N ILE A 459 -16.14 -2.96 -29.61
CA ILE A 459 -16.17 -1.78 -30.48
C ILE A 459 -14.99 -1.80 -31.46
N ARG A 460 -13.78 -2.11 -30.98
CA ARG A 460 -12.59 -2.20 -31.83
C ARG A 460 -12.68 -3.37 -32.83
N ALA A 461 -13.21 -4.52 -32.42
CA ALA A 461 -13.42 -5.66 -33.32
C ALA A 461 -14.44 -5.35 -34.42
N LEU A 462 -15.55 -4.68 -34.10
CA LEU A 462 -16.52 -4.21 -35.08
C LEU A 462 -15.90 -3.19 -36.04
N GLY A 463 -15.13 -2.23 -35.52
CA GLY A 463 -14.43 -1.24 -36.35
C GLY A 463 -13.43 -1.89 -37.32
N LEU A 464 -12.65 -2.88 -36.85
CA LEU A 464 -11.76 -3.65 -37.72
C LEU A 464 -12.52 -4.46 -38.77
N GLY A 465 -13.64 -5.09 -38.40
CA GLY A 465 -14.49 -5.83 -39.32
C GLY A 465 -15.07 -4.95 -40.43
N VAL A 466 -15.58 -3.76 -40.07
CA VAL A 466 -16.09 -2.77 -41.03
C VAL A 466 -14.96 -2.25 -41.93
N GLY A 467 -13.77 -2.00 -41.37
CA GLY A 467 -12.60 -1.57 -42.14
C GLY A 467 -12.17 -2.62 -43.17
N LEU A 468 -12.07 -3.89 -42.77
CA LEU A 468 -11.73 -5.01 -43.66
C LEU A 468 -12.79 -5.22 -44.74
N ALA A 469 -14.08 -5.12 -44.40
CA ALA A 469 -15.16 -5.20 -45.38
C ALA A 469 -15.12 -4.03 -46.38
N GLY A 470 -14.81 -2.83 -45.91
CA GLY A 470 -14.64 -1.65 -46.76
C GLY A 470 -13.45 -1.78 -47.72
N VAL A 471 -12.29 -2.22 -47.22
CA VAL A 471 -11.12 -2.50 -48.07
C VAL A 471 -11.42 -3.62 -49.07
N GLY A 472 -12.05 -4.71 -48.63
CA GLY A 472 -12.48 -5.80 -49.51
C GLY A 472 -13.43 -5.32 -50.61
N TYR A 473 -14.39 -4.46 -50.28
CA TYR A 473 -15.30 -3.84 -51.25
C TYR A 473 -14.55 -2.95 -52.26
N LEU A 474 -13.59 -2.14 -51.80
CA LEU A 474 -12.77 -1.30 -52.67
C LEU A 474 -11.86 -2.12 -53.59
N VAL A 475 -11.25 -3.19 -53.09
CA VAL A 475 -10.44 -4.12 -53.89
C VAL A 475 -11.31 -4.85 -54.91
N PHE A 476 -12.48 -5.37 -54.51
CA PHE A 476 -13.44 -6.00 -55.42
C PHE A 476 -13.87 -5.04 -56.54
N LYS A 477 -14.16 -3.78 -56.18
CA LYS A 477 -14.49 -2.73 -57.15
C LYS A 477 -13.31 -2.40 -58.07
N ALA A 478 -12.07 -2.36 -57.56
CA ALA A 478 -10.87 -2.08 -58.34
C ALA A 478 -10.45 -3.23 -59.27
N MET A 479 -10.78 -4.48 -58.93
CA MET A 479 -10.50 -5.68 -59.73
C MET A 479 -11.54 -5.96 -60.83
N GLY A 480 -12.42 -4.99 -61.15
CA GLY A 480 -13.32 -5.08 -62.29
C GLY A 480 -14.68 -5.72 -62.02
N GLY A 481 -15.11 -5.84 -60.76
CA GLY A 481 -16.46 -6.34 -60.39
C GLY A 481 -17.63 -5.42 -60.78
N GLY A 482 -17.46 -4.56 -61.80
CA GLY A 482 -18.43 -3.56 -62.26
C GLY A 482 -18.83 -3.66 -63.73
N GLU A 483 -18.44 -4.72 -64.44
CA GLU A 483 -19.03 -5.05 -65.76
C GLU A 483 -19.69 -6.43 -65.69
N LEU A 484 -20.94 -6.45 -65.22
CA LEU A 484 -21.99 -7.39 -65.59
C LEU A 484 -23.36 -6.75 -65.30
#